data_AF-A0A2A2QLM1-F1
#
_entry.id   AF-A0A2A2QLM1-F1
#
_cell.length_a   1.000
_cell.length_b   1.000
_cell.length_c   1.000
_cell.angle_alpha   90.00
_cell.angle_beta   90.00
_cell.angle_gamma   90.00
#
_symmetry.space_group_name_H-M   'P 1'
#
loop_
_entity.id
_entity.type
_entity.pdbx_description
1 polymer ?
#
loop_
_entity_poly.entity_id
_entity_poly.type
_entity_poly.pdbx_seq_one_letter_code
_entity_poly.pdbx_strand_id
1 'polypeptide(L)' 'MTLANFPDLQRLSRPARLKIAAELWDSAVSDSLPVPASHRTLLRDRRAAYNRGEAPTLTMAELKRSIRRQK' A
#
# COMPACT_ATOMS: atom_id res chain seq x y z
N MET A 1 5.77 11.52 11.74
CA MET A 1 6.11 10.80 12.99
C MET A 1 7.13 9.73 12.68
N THR A 2 8.19 9.58 13.48
CA THR A 2 9.23 8.54 13.30
C THR A 2 9.00 7.40 14.29
N LEU A 3 9.44 6.18 13.94
CA LEU A 3 9.35 5.00 14.82
C LEU A 3 10.13 5.14 16.14
N ALA A 4 11.01 6.15 16.23
CA ALA A 4 11.72 6.50 17.46
C ALA A 4 10.78 6.95 18.58
N ASN A 5 9.58 7.45 18.23
CA ASN A 5 8.61 7.96 19.19
C ASN A 5 7.80 6.85 19.90
N PHE A 6 7.96 5.58 19.50
CA PHE A 6 7.18 4.45 20.00
C PHE A 6 8.12 3.30 20.43
N PRO A 7 8.79 3.42 21.58
CA PRO A 7 9.81 2.46 22.03
C PRO A 7 9.25 1.04 22.21
N ASP A 8 7.97 0.91 22.55
CA ASP A 8 7.34 -0.40 22.70
C ASP A 8 7.18 -1.15 21.37
N LEU A 9 7.04 -0.44 20.25
CA LEU A 9 7.04 -1.07 18.92
C LEU A 9 8.42 -1.64 18.56
N GLN A 10 9.50 -1.06 19.10
CA GLN A 10 10.86 -1.55 18.86
C GLN A 10 11.11 -2.88 19.58
N ARG A 11 10.47 -3.10 20.73
CA ARG A 11 10.57 -4.33 21.53
C ARG A 11 9.85 -5.52 20.91
N LEU A 12 8.93 -5.28 19.98
CA LEU A 12 8.17 -6.33 19.31
C LEU A 12 9.05 -7.17 18.36
N SER A 13 8.65 -8.42 18.14
CA SER A 13 9.24 -9.22 17.08
C SER A 13 8.88 -8.65 15.71
N ARG A 14 9.69 -8.92 14.68
CA ARG A 14 9.41 -8.46 13.31
C ARG A 14 8.02 -8.90 12.81
N PRO A 15 7.55 -10.15 13.02
CA PRO A 15 6.20 -10.55 12.64
C PRO A 15 5.10 -9.73 13.36
N ALA A 16 5.27 -9.47 14.66
CA ALA A 16 4.31 -8.70 15.44
C ALA A 16 4.21 -7.24 14.96
N ARG A 17 5.36 -6.61 14.63
CA ARG A 17 5.36 -5.27 14.02
C ARG A 17 4.64 -5.23 12.68
N LEU A 18 4.85 -6.23 11.83
CA LEU A 18 4.19 -6.31 10.52
C LEU A 18 2.68 -6.50 10.66
N LYS A 19 2.24 -7.31 11.62
CA LYS A 19 0.82 -7.48 11.94
C LYS A 19 0.17 -6.16 12.35
N ILE A 20 0.77 -5.43 13.29
CA ILE A 20 0.26 -4.13 13.74
C ILE A 20 0.25 -3.11 12.59
N ALA A 21 1.27 -3.10 11.74
CA ALA A 21 1.29 -2.22 10.58
C ALA A 21 0.14 -2.52 9.60
N ALA A 22 -0.20 -3.79 9.39
CA ALA A 22 -1.35 -4.17 8.58
C ALA A 22 -2.67 -3.74 9.23
N GLU A 23 -2.84 -3.98 10.52
CA GLU A 23 -4.04 -3.54 11.27
C GLU A 23 -4.20 -2.02 11.27
N LEU A 24 -3.09 -1.26 11.42
CA LEU A 24 -3.08 0.19 11.32
C LEU A 24 -3.43 0.66 9.91
N TRP A 25 -2.91 -0.01 8.88
CA TRP A 25 -3.26 0.28 7.49
C TRP A 25 -4.76 0.09 7.26
N ASP A 26 -5.31 -1.05 7.67
CA ASP A 26 -6.72 -1.38 7.49
C ASP A 26 -7.64 -0.46 8.31
N SER A 27 -7.25 -0.06 9.52
CA SER A 27 -8.01 0.92 10.32
C SER A 27 -7.98 2.34 9.75
N ALA A 28 -6.94 2.68 8.97
CA ALA A 28 -6.87 3.94 8.24
C ALA A 28 -7.62 3.91 6.90
N VAL A 29 -8.02 2.72 6.42
CA VAL A 29 -8.89 2.58 5.25
C VAL A 29 -10.29 3.05 5.66
N SER A 30 -10.52 4.34 5.44
CA SER A 30 -11.83 4.95 5.47
C SER A 30 -12.09 5.67 4.15
N ASP A 31 -13.25 5.44 3.54
CA ASP A 31 -13.71 6.21 2.38
C ASP A 31 -13.92 7.71 2.70
N SER A 32 -13.81 8.10 3.98
CA SER A 32 -13.92 9.47 4.45
C SER A 32 -12.66 10.30 4.29
N LEU A 33 -11.54 9.73 3.80
CA LEU A 33 -10.32 10.52 3.61
C LEU A 33 -10.59 11.66 2.60
N PRO A 34 -10.22 12.91 2.92
CA PRO A 34 -10.36 14.02 2.00
C PRO A 34 -9.35 13.86 0.86
N VAL A 35 -9.82 13.25 -0.22
CA VAL A 35 -9.07 13.06 -1.46
C VAL A 35 -9.59 14.08 -2.47
N PRO A 36 -8.71 14.87 -3.13
CA PRO A 36 -9.13 15.78 -4.20
C PRO A 36 -10.00 15.05 -5.24
N ALA A 37 -11.03 15.73 -5.76
CA ALA A 37 -11.97 15.12 -6.70
C ALA A 37 -11.27 14.55 -7.94
N SER A 38 -10.22 15.21 -8.43
CA SER A 38 -9.37 14.74 -9.53
C SER A 38 -8.73 13.37 -9.24
N HIS A 39 -8.24 13.16 -8.02
CA HIS A 39 -7.62 11.90 -7.62
C HIS A 39 -8.66 10.78 -7.47
N ARG A 40 -9.87 11.08 -6.97
CA ARG A 40 -10.98 10.10 -6.92
C ARG A 40 -11.37 9.62 -8.31
N THR A 41 -11.52 10.53 -9.26
CA THR A 41 -11.81 10.20 -10.66
C THR A 41 -10.69 9.35 -11.26
N LEU A 42 -9.42 9.76 -11.11
CA LEU A 42 -8.28 9.01 -11.60
C LEU A 42 -8.22 7.58 -11.04
N LEU A 43 -8.43 7.41 -9.74
CA LEU A 43 -8.42 6.09 -9.09
C LEU A 43 -9.56 5.22 -9.58
N ARG A 44 -10.76 5.78 -9.74
CA ARG A 44 -11.93 5.07 -10.29
C ARG A 44 -11.67 4.59 -11.71
N ASP A 45 -11.12 5.46 -12.56
CA ASP A 45 -10.85 5.14 -13.96
C ASP A 45 -9.77 4.05 -14.08
N ARG A 46 -8.70 4.16 -13.28
CA ARG A 46 -7.65 3.12 -13.20
C ARG A 46 -8.19 1.79 -12.69
N ARG A 47 -9.07 1.81 -11.70
CA ARG A 47 -9.69 0.58 -11.18
C ARG A 47 -10.60 -0.06 -12.23
N ALA A 48 -11.34 0.74 -12.98
CA ALA A 48 -12.18 0.25 -14.07
C ALA A 48 -11.33 -0.37 -15.20
N ALA A 49 -10.24 0.28 -15.61
CA ALA A 49 -9.30 -0.26 -16.59
C ALA A 49 -8.66 -1.57 -16.13
N TYR A 50 -8.28 -1.67 -14.84
CA TYR A 50 -7.79 -2.91 -14.23
C TYR A 50 -8.83 -4.03 -14.30
N ASN A 51 -10.07 -3.77 -13.89
CA ASN A 51 -11.14 -4.77 -13.90
C ASN A 51 -11.49 -5.25 -15.31
N ARG A 52 -11.28 -4.41 -16.34
CA ARG A 52 -11.46 -4.75 -17.76
C ARG A 52 -10.23 -5.43 -18.39
N GLY A 53 -9.11 -5.55 -17.67
CA GLY A 53 -7.86 -6.11 -18.20
C GLY A 53 -7.11 -5.18 -19.15
N GLU A 54 -7.50 -3.90 -19.23
CA GLU A 54 -6.88 -2.89 -20.10
C GLU A 54 -5.63 -2.28 -19.47
N ALA A 55 -5.45 -2.42 -18.16
CA ALA A 55 -4.27 -1.97 -17.45
C ALA A 55 -3.23 -3.11 -17.38
N PRO A 56 -1.98 -2.90 -17.83
CA PRO A 56 -0.93 -3.91 -17.68
C PRO A 56 -0.63 -4.10 -16.19
N THR A 57 -0.84 -5.31 -15.70
CA THR A 57 -0.54 -5.71 -14.33
C THR A 57 0.74 -6.51 -14.29
N LEU A 58 1.57 -6.26 -13.29
CA LEU A 58 2.71 -7.12 -13.01
C LEU A 58 2.30 -8.16 -11.99
N THR A 59 2.65 -9.41 -12.26
CA THR A 59 2.69 -10.43 -11.23
C THR A 59 3.76 -10.07 -10.18
N MET A 60 3.61 -10.60 -8.97
CA MET A 60 4.59 -10.42 -7.91
C MET A 60 5.99 -10.91 -8.33
N ALA A 61 6.07 -11.94 -9.18
CA ALA A 61 7.33 -12.45 -9.73
C ALA A 61 7.98 -11.45 -10.71
N GLU A 62 7.19 -10.83 -11.58
CA GLU A 62 7.68 -9.80 -12.52
C GLU A 62 8.12 -8.54 -11.79
N LEU A 63 7.37 -8.13 -10.76
CA LEU A 63 7.76 -7.02 -9.90
C LEU A 63 9.10 -7.30 -9.19
N LYS A 64 9.27 -8.49 -8.60
CA LYS A 64 10.55 -8.89 -7.98
C LYS A 64 11.69 -8.87 -8.98
N ARG A 65 11.43 -9.19 -10.25
CA ARG A 65 12.43 -9.18 -11.32
C ARG A 65 12.79 -7.76 -11.75
N SER A 66 11.83 -6.83 -11.83
CA SER A 66 12.09 -5.43 -12.21
C SER A 66 12.91 -4.69 -11.15
N ILE A 67 12.60 -4.90 -9.87
CA ILE A 67 13.35 -4.31 -8.75
C ILE A 67 14.81 -4.79 -8.73
N ARG A 68 15.06 -6.08 -9.06
CA ARG A 68 16.42 -6.65 -9.13
C ARG A 68 17.26 -6.14 -10.31
N ARG A 69 16.62 -5.65 -11.38
CA ARG A 69 17.29 -5.09 -12.56
C ARG A 69 17.78 -3.66 -12.38
N GLN A 70 17.32 -2.95 -11.36
CA GLN A 70 17.89 -1.65 -10.99
C GLN A 70 19.15 -1.86 -10.15
N LYS A 71 20.26 -2.21 -10.82
CA LYS A 71 21.62 -2.13 -10.28
C LYS A 71 22.56 -1.67 -11.39
#